data_AF-A0AB36GQ14-F1
#
_entry.id   AF-A0AB36GQ14-F1
#
_cell.length_a   1.000
_cell.length_b   1.000
_cell.length_c   1.000
_cell.angle_alpha   90.00
_cell.angle_beta   90.00
_cell.angle_gamma   90.00
#
_symmetry.space_group_name_H-M   'P 1'
#
loop_
_entity.id
_entity.type
_entity.pdbx_description
1 polymer ?
#
loop_
_entity_poly.entity_id
_entity_poly.type
_entity_poly.pdbx_seq_one_letter_code
_entity_poly.pdbx_strand_id
1 'polypeptide(L)'
;MTTPDIEVDYDSVDSILDVIGRCLRVDRKLNQRTPWDGFVVVSGYEQGHAAHQAWRFVGDKTLITTVSSLNPAFNRTLIARLRELTADPERGEWQTWIARYDLASDSFDHTFLWPGEDEGFNVLAYDTPMSTIETLNPAHHAE
;
A
#
# COMPACT_ATOMS: atom_id res chain seq x y z
N MET A 1 -9.27 -21.14 13.06
CA MET A 1 -9.35 -19.68 13.24
C MET A 1 -10.43 -19.18 12.30
N THR A 2 -11.59 -18.84 12.86
CA THR A 2 -12.62 -18.09 12.15
C THR A 2 -12.05 -16.71 11.83
N THR A 3 -12.12 -16.30 10.56
CA THR A 3 -11.87 -14.92 10.17
C THR A 3 -12.80 -14.06 11.05
N PRO A 4 -12.30 -13.08 11.83
CA PRO A 4 -13.20 -12.15 12.49
C PRO A 4 -14.13 -11.57 11.42
N ASP A 5 -15.43 -11.45 11.72
CA ASP A 5 -16.35 -10.66 10.91
C ASP A 5 -15.85 -9.22 11.01
N ILE A 6 -15.06 -8.82 10.01
CA ILE A 6 -14.54 -7.46 9.90
C ILE A 6 -15.69 -6.63 9.37
N GLU A 7 -16.39 -5.95 10.27
CA GLU A 7 -17.35 -4.91 9.90
C GLU A 7 -16.57 -3.74 9.30
N VAL A 8 -16.78 -3.49 8.00
CA VAL A 8 -16.22 -2.34 7.29
C VAL A 8 -17.30 -1.27 7.22
N ASP A 9 -17.04 -0.11 7.80
CA ASP A 9 -17.83 1.08 7.54
C ASP A 9 -17.35 1.69 6.21
N TYR A 10 -18.13 1.48 5.16
CA TYR A 10 -17.82 1.97 3.80
C TYR A 10 -17.97 3.49 3.65
N ASP A 11 -18.44 4.20 4.67
CA ASP A 11 -18.54 5.65 4.68
C ASP A 11 -17.40 6.31 5.48
N SER A 12 -16.49 5.50 6.05
CA SER A 12 -15.34 5.96 6.83
C SER A 12 -14.02 5.58 6.16
N VAL A 13 -13.24 6.60 5.80
CA VAL A 13 -11.88 6.45 5.25
C VAL A 13 -11.01 5.64 6.21
N ASP A 14 -11.04 5.97 7.50
CA ASP A 14 -10.24 5.31 8.52
C ASP A 14 -10.63 3.84 8.70
N SER A 15 -11.93 3.53 8.65
CA SER A 15 -12.41 2.13 8.74
C SER A 15 -11.92 1.30 7.55
N ILE A 16 -12.02 1.85 6.33
CA ILE A 16 -11.55 1.17 5.13
C ILE A 16 -10.04 0.93 5.20
N LEU A 17 -9.25 1.95 5.59
CA LEU A 17 -7.80 1.86 5.68
C LEU A 17 -7.32 0.88 6.75
N ASP A 18 -7.97 0.85 7.92
CA ASP A 18 -7.66 -0.13 8.99
C ASP A 18 -7.85 -1.56 8.48
N VAL A 19 -8.95 -1.83 7.78
CA VAL A 19 -9.22 -3.16 7.22
C VAL A 19 -8.23 -3.54 6.13
N ILE A 20 -7.92 -2.61 5.24
CA ILE A 20 -6.89 -2.78 4.20
C ILE A 20 -5.53 -3.09 4.84
N GLY A 21 -5.12 -2.32 5.84
CA GLY A 21 -3.86 -2.51 6.56
C GLY A 21 -3.76 -3.89 7.19
N ARG A 22 -4.85 -4.36 7.84
CA ARG A 22 -4.94 -5.72 8.40
C ARG A 22 -4.82 -6.79 7.32
N CYS A 23 -5.50 -6.62 6.18
CA CYS A 23 -5.43 -7.58 5.07
C CYS A 23 -4.03 -7.67 4.46
N LEU A 24 -3.30 -6.56 4.33
CA LEU A 24 -1.91 -6.56 3.88
C LEU A 24 -0.98 -7.17 4.92
N ARG A 25 -1.14 -6.83 6.20
CA ARG A 25 -0.32 -7.36 7.29
C ARG A 25 -0.35 -8.89 7.38
N VAL A 26 -1.49 -9.52 7.10
CA VAL A 26 -1.63 -10.99 7.11
C VAL A 26 -1.37 -11.64 5.76
N ASP A 27 -0.98 -10.87 4.73
CA ASP A 27 -0.70 -11.41 3.40
C ASP A 27 0.47 -12.39 3.46
N ARG A 28 0.20 -13.64 3.07
CA ARG A 28 1.21 -14.70 3.17
C ARG A 28 2.44 -14.42 2.33
N LYS A 29 2.32 -13.75 1.17
CA LYS A 29 3.46 -13.48 0.28
C LYS A 29 4.32 -12.34 0.80
N LEU A 30 3.72 -11.27 1.34
CA LEU A 30 4.47 -10.22 2.04
C LEU A 30 5.23 -10.79 3.25
N ASN A 31 4.60 -11.73 3.96
CA ASN A 31 5.18 -12.41 5.11
C ASN A 31 6.14 -13.56 4.75
N GLN A 32 6.41 -13.84 3.47
CA GLN A 32 7.38 -14.88 3.11
C GLN A 32 8.79 -14.46 3.54
N ARG A 33 9.47 -15.37 4.24
CA ARG A 33 10.90 -15.25 4.64
C ARG A 33 11.15 -14.10 5.63
N THR A 34 10.55 -14.20 6.82
CA THR A 34 10.93 -13.44 8.02
C THR A 34 12.34 -13.84 8.49
N PRO A 35 13.12 -12.93 9.12
CA PRO A 35 12.73 -11.61 9.63
C PRO A 35 12.78 -10.48 8.58
N TRP A 36 11.97 -9.43 8.82
CA TRP A 36 11.92 -8.16 8.11
C TRP A 36 11.39 -7.08 9.06
N ASP A 37 11.61 -5.81 8.76
CA ASP A 37 11.29 -4.65 9.64
C ASP A 37 10.04 -3.88 9.18
N GLY A 38 9.63 -4.08 7.94
CA GLY A 38 8.39 -3.54 7.41
C GLY A 38 8.19 -3.95 5.97
N PHE A 39 7.13 -3.43 5.35
CA PHE A 39 6.94 -3.52 3.91
C PHE A 39 6.30 -2.25 3.38
N VAL A 40 6.43 -2.07 2.06
CA VAL A 40 5.66 -1.09 1.31
C VAL A 40 5.01 -1.76 0.12
N VAL A 41 3.75 -1.44 -0.11
CA VAL A 41 3.01 -1.77 -1.31
C VAL A 41 2.66 -0.46 -2.00
N VAL A 42 3.04 -0.34 -3.27
CA VAL A 42 2.66 0.80 -4.10
C VAL A 42 1.70 0.30 -5.16
N SER A 43 0.54 0.95 -5.24
CA SER A 43 -0.55 0.59 -6.13
C SER A 43 -0.88 1.75 -7.07
N GLY A 44 -0.98 1.46 -8.36
CA GLY A 44 -1.44 2.39 -9.38
C GLY A 44 -2.81 1.99 -9.89
N TYR A 45 -3.67 2.98 -10.17
CA TYR A 45 -5.03 2.75 -10.63
C TYR A 45 -5.40 3.75 -11.72
N GLU A 46 -6.01 3.23 -12.78
CA GLU A 46 -6.60 3.99 -13.86
C GLU A 46 -7.85 3.27 -14.38
N GLN A 47 -8.52 3.86 -15.37
CA GLN A 47 -9.75 3.28 -15.90
C GLN A 47 -9.50 1.89 -16.51
N GLY A 48 -10.01 0.85 -15.85
CA GLY A 48 -9.93 -0.53 -16.32
C GLY A 48 -8.61 -1.24 -16.03
N HIS A 49 -7.63 -0.57 -15.40
CA HIS A 49 -6.33 -1.15 -15.08
C HIS A 49 -5.87 -0.77 -13.66
N ALA A 50 -5.24 -1.73 -13.00
CA ALA A 50 -4.58 -1.54 -11.73
C ALA A 50 -3.31 -2.40 -11.69
N ALA A 51 -2.27 -1.87 -11.05
CA ALA A 51 -0.99 -2.54 -10.88
C ALA A 51 -0.52 -2.39 -9.43
N HIS A 52 0.21 -3.39 -8.94
CA HIS A 52 0.72 -3.42 -7.58
C HIS A 52 2.17 -3.90 -7.58
N GLN A 53 3.05 -3.16 -6.93
CA GLN A 53 4.43 -3.56 -6.66
C GLN A 53 4.67 -3.53 -5.15
N ALA A 54 5.53 -4.42 -4.66
CA ALA A 54 5.75 -4.58 -3.23
C ALA A 54 7.23 -4.82 -2.91
N TRP A 55 7.65 -4.26 -1.78
CA TRP A 55 8.99 -4.40 -1.25
C TRP A 55 8.94 -4.63 0.27
N ARG A 56 9.96 -5.28 0.79
CA ARG A 56 10.16 -5.49 2.24
C ARG A 56 11.46 -4.85 2.67
N PHE A 57 11.47 -4.34 3.91
CA PHE A 57 12.64 -3.74 4.53
C PHE A 57 13.31 -4.77 5.44
N VAL A 58 14.64 -4.88 5.35
CA VAL A 58 15.48 -5.76 6.18
C VAL A 58 16.76 -4.99 6.54
N GLY A 59 16.75 -4.31 7.67
CA GLY A 59 17.73 -3.30 8.06
C GLY A 59 17.78 -2.19 7.00
N ASP A 60 18.98 -1.91 6.51
CA ASP A 60 19.26 -0.97 5.43
C ASP A 60 18.83 -1.47 4.05
N LYS A 61 18.44 -2.75 3.91
CA LYS A 61 18.13 -3.34 2.60
C LYS A 61 16.65 -3.25 2.27
N THR A 62 16.37 -2.81 1.06
CA THR A 62 15.06 -2.91 0.42
C THR A 62 15.06 -4.08 -0.56
N LEU A 63 14.13 -5.03 -0.39
CA LEU A 63 14.07 -6.23 -1.23
C LEU A 63 12.72 -6.32 -1.93
N ILE A 64 12.74 -6.61 -3.23
CA ILE A 64 11.52 -6.90 -4.00
C ILE A 64 10.81 -8.11 -3.39
N THR A 65 9.49 -8.00 -3.24
CA THR A 65 8.61 -9.10 -2.86
C THR A 65 7.35 -9.09 -3.74
N THR A 66 6.35 -9.88 -3.37
CA THR A 66 5.06 -9.90 -4.03
C THR A 66 3.95 -9.84 -2.99
N VAL A 67 2.82 -9.26 -3.37
CA VAL A 67 1.56 -9.33 -2.62
C VAL A 67 0.61 -10.30 -3.33
N SER A 68 -0.32 -10.92 -2.61
CA SER A 68 -1.34 -11.76 -3.25
C SER A 68 -2.26 -10.91 -4.14
N SER A 69 -2.47 -11.34 -5.39
CA SER A 69 -3.48 -10.73 -6.27
C SER A 69 -4.92 -10.96 -5.76
N LEU A 70 -5.11 -11.89 -4.83
CA LEU A 70 -6.37 -12.18 -4.17
C LEU A 70 -6.47 -11.51 -2.79
N ASN A 71 -5.54 -10.62 -2.44
CA ASN A 71 -5.61 -9.91 -1.17
C ASN A 71 -6.88 -9.02 -1.13
N PRO A 72 -7.75 -9.14 -0.10
CA PRO A 72 -8.95 -8.31 0.01
C PRO A 72 -8.67 -6.80 0.04
N ALA A 73 -7.45 -6.39 0.40
CA ALA A 73 -7.00 -5.00 0.32
C ALA A 73 -7.17 -4.37 -1.08
N PHE A 74 -7.18 -5.18 -2.14
CA PHE A 74 -7.34 -4.70 -3.53
C PHE A 74 -8.74 -4.99 -4.10
N ASN A 75 -9.73 -5.23 -3.24
CA ASN A 75 -11.11 -5.37 -3.69
C ASN A 75 -11.55 -4.11 -4.43
N ARG A 76 -12.07 -4.27 -5.65
CA ARG A 76 -12.44 -3.14 -6.52
C ARG A 76 -13.47 -2.21 -5.90
N THR A 77 -14.48 -2.76 -5.22
CA THR A 77 -15.52 -1.95 -4.57
C THR A 77 -14.94 -1.16 -3.40
N LEU A 78 -14.10 -1.81 -2.59
CA LEU A 78 -13.42 -1.17 -1.46
C LEU A 78 -12.52 -0.01 -1.91
N ILE A 79 -11.70 -0.25 -2.94
CA ILE A 79 -10.81 0.77 -3.50
C ILE A 79 -11.59 1.89 -4.19
N ALA A 80 -12.62 1.57 -4.98
CA ALA A 80 -13.46 2.60 -5.61
C ALA A 80 -14.10 3.51 -4.54
N ARG A 81 -14.60 2.93 -3.45
CA ARG A 81 -15.17 3.72 -2.35
C ARG A 81 -14.12 4.56 -1.64
N LEU A 82 -12.93 4.02 -1.37
CA LEU A 82 -11.84 4.79 -0.80
C LEU A 82 -11.47 5.98 -1.68
N ARG A 83 -11.33 5.76 -3.00
CA ARG A 83 -11.02 6.81 -3.98
C ARG A 83 -12.08 7.90 -4.01
N GLU A 84 -13.36 7.54 -3.97
CA GLU A 84 -14.47 8.49 -3.92
C GLU A 84 -14.42 9.34 -2.65
N LEU A 85 -14.25 8.71 -1.48
CA LEU A 85 -14.23 9.41 -0.19
C LEU A 85 -13.01 10.33 0.00
N THR A 86 -11.90 10.01 -0.67
CA THR A 86 -10.63 10.74 -0.59
C THR A 86 -10.34 11.54 -1.85
N ALA A 87 -11.32 11.68 -2.74
CA ALA A 87 -11.19 12.50 -3.93
C ALA A 87 -11.01 13.96 -3.53
N ASP A 88 -10.03 14.60 -4.15
CA ASP A 88 -9.84 16.03 -4.05
C ASP A 88 -10.89 16.74 -4.91
N PRO A 89 -11.54 17.81 -4.44
CA PRO A 89 -12.58 18.51 -5.19
C PRO A 89 -12.11 19.09 -6.54
N GLU A 90 -10.83 19.42 -6.67
CA GLU A 90 -10.25 20.05 -7.87
C GLU A 90 -9.48 19.03 -8.71
N ARG A 91 -8.72 18.15 -8.07
CA ARG A 91 -7.84 17.17 -8.72
C ARG A 91 -8.53 15.83 -9.02
N GLY A 92 -9.66 15.55 -8.36
CA GLY A 92 -10.40 14.30 -8.49
C GLY A 92 -9.79 13.16 -7.68
N GLU A 93 -9.90 11.94 -8.17
CA GLU A 93 -9.34 10.76 -7.51
C GLU A 93 -7.82 10.68 -7.68
N TRP A 94 -7.13 10.20 -6.65
CA TRP A 94 -5.70 9.91 -6.71
C TRP A 94 -5.39 8.80 -7.74
N GLN A 95 -4.17 8.75 -8.27
CA GLN A 95 -3.73 7.71 -9.21
C GLN A 95 -2.89 6.63 -8.52
N THR A 96 -2.03 7.07 -7.60
CA THR A 96 -1.08 6.19 -6.90
C THR A 96 -1.38 6.20 -5.41
N TRP A 97 -1.30 5.03 -4.79
CA TRP A 97 -1.44 4.84 -3.36
C TRP A 97 -0.24 4.05 -2.82
N ILE A 98 0.45 4.66 -1.87
CA ILE A 98 1.58 4.07 -1.14
C ILE A 98 1.06 3.62 0.21
N ALA A 99 1.28 2.35 0.54
CA ALA A 99 0.87 1.71 1.76
C ALA A 99 2.10 1.12 2.45
N ARG A 100 2.48 1.67 3.61
CA ARG A 100 3.68 1.26 4.35
C ARG A 100 3.31 0.69 5.71
N TYR A 101 3.86 -0.46 6.03
CA TYR A 101 3.75 -1.07 7.35
C TYR A 101 5.11 -1.06 8.04
N ASP A 102 5.16 -0.53 9.25
CA ASP A 102 6.31 -0.59 10.15
C ASP A 102 6.07 -1.65 11.23
N LEU A 103 6.99 -2.62 11.36
CA LEU A 103 6.84 -3.71 12.32
C LEU A 103 7.14 -3.27 13.75
N ALA A 104 8.00 -2.27 13.96
CA ALA A 104 8.46 -1.88 15.28
C ALA A 104 7.37 -1.11 16.05
N SER A 105 6.67 -0.19 15.38
CA SER A 105 5.51 0.53 15.92
C SER A 105 4.18 -0.19 15.72
N ASP A 106 4.17 -1.28 14.94
CA ASP A 106 2.93 -1.94 14.48
C ASP A 106 1.94 -0.96 13.84
N SER A 107 2.46 -0.05 13.01
CA SER A 107 1.67 1.02 12.39
C SER A 107 1.63 0.91 10.88
N PHE A 108 0.53 1.39 10.31
CA PHE A 108 0.31 1.46 8.88
C PHE A 108 0.19 2.92 8.46
N ASP A 109 1.13 3.39 7.66
CA ASP A 109 1.10 4.71 7.04
C ASP A 109 0.67 4.60 5.59
N HIS A 110 0.14 5.68 5.05
CA HIS A 110 -0.26 5.72 3.66
C HIS A 110 -0.16 7.12 3.06
N THR A 111 -0.05 7.17 1.73
CA THR A 111 0.00 8.42 0.97
C THR A 111 -0.76 8.23 -0.33
N PHE A 112 -1.61 9.20 -0.66
CA PHE A 112 -2.32 9.28 -1.93
C PHE A 112 -1.64 10.33 -2.80
N LEU A 113 -1.36 9.98 -4.04
CA LEU A 113 -0.73 10.86 -5.02
C LEU A 113 -1.66 11.04 -6.21
N TRP A 114 -1.93 12.29 -6.58
CA TRP A 114 -2.78 12.63 -7.71
C TRP A 114 -2.05 12.50 -9.05
N PRO A 115 -2.76 12.48 -10.19
CA PRO A 115 -2.12 12.44 -11.50
C PRO A 115 -1.05 13.55 -11.65
N GLY A 116 0.18 13.14 -11.97
CA GLY A 116 1.34 14.04 -12.09
C GLY A 116 2.12 14.29 -10.79
N GLU A 117 1.69 13.71 -9.66
CA GLU A 117 2.39 13.75 -8.37
C GLU A 117 3.06 12.41 -8.06
N ASP A 118 3.31 11.56 -9.05
CA ASP A 118 3.80 10.21 -8.81
C ASP A 118 5.22 10.17 -8.23
N GLU A 119 6.00 11.26 -8.28
CA GLU A 119 7.33 11.37 -7.64
C GLU A 119 8.28 10.18 -7.93
N GLY A 120 8.13 9.51 -9.08
CA GLY A 120 8.89 8.32 -9.47
C GLY A 120 8.24 6.98 -9.08
N PHE A 121 7.10 6.98 -8.40
CA PHE A 121 6.27 5.81 -8.11
C PHE A 121 5.43 5.36 -9.34
N ASN A 122 6.09 5.14 -10.47
CA ASN A 122 5.45 4.75 -11.73
C ASN A 122 5.08 3.25 -11.77
N VAL A 123 4.12 2.87 -10.94
CA VAL A 123 3.66 1.49 -10.79
C VAL A 123 2.89 0.99 -12.01
N LEU A 124 2.11 1.85 -12.68
CA LEU A 124 1.34 1.49 -13.86
C LEU A 124 2.25 1.07 -15.04
N ALA A 125 3.43 1.68 -15.16
CA ALA A 125 4.45 1.26 -16.12
C ALA A 125 5.39 0.15 -15.59
N TYR A 126 5.21 -0.28 -14.33
CA TYR A 126 6.12 -1.19 -13.62
C TYR A 126 7.57 -0.70 -13.51
N ASP A 127 7.79 0.61 -13.55
CA ASP A 127 9.12 1.25 -13.63
C ASP A 127 9.48 2.05 -12.37
N THR A 128 8.88 1.72 -11.22
CA THR A 128 9.22 2.37 -9.96
C THR A 128 10.69 2.10 -9.59
N PRO A 129 11.57 3.12 -9.52
CA PRO A 129 12.97 2.93 -9.23
C PRO A 129 13.21 2.42 -7.81
N MET A 130 14.15 1.50 -7.63
CA MET A 130 14.51 0.99 -6.30
C MET A 130 14.94 2.13 -5.36
N SER A 131 15.69 3.10 -5.88
CA SER A 131 16.13 4.28 -5.11
C SER A 131 14.98 5.10 -4.53
N THR A 132 13.83 5.14 -5.23
CA THR A 132 12.63 5.83 -4.73
C THR A 132 12.04 5.07 -3.54
N ILE A 133 11.97 3.74 -3.61
CA ILE A 133 11.46 2.89 -2.53
C ILE A 133 12.38 2.89 -1.31
N GLU A 134 13.70 2.93 -1.52
CA GLU A 134 14.69 3.00 -0.44
C GLU A 134 14.49 4.21 0.46
N THR A 135 13.98 5.34 -0.07
CA THR A 135 13.65 6.52 0.76
C THR A 135 12.52 6.28 1.77
N LEU A 136 11.69 5.25 1.54
CA LEU A 136 10.60 4.87 2.43
C LEU A 136 11.03 3.90 3.54
N ASN A 137 12.24 3.33 3.44
CA ASN A 137 12.77 2.42 4.45
C ASN A 137 13.04 3.19 5.75
N PRO A 138 12.43 2.80 6.88
CA PRO A 138 12.65 3.46 8.18
C PRO A 138 14.13 3.57 8.58
N ALA A 139 14.96 2.61 8.15
CA ALA A 139 16.39 2.61 8.44
C ALA A 139 17.17 3.76 7.76
N HIS A 140 16.66 4.33 6.66
CA HIS A 140 17.33 5.44 5.96
C HIS A 140 17.19 6.80 6.68
N HIS A 141 16.21 6.95 7.59
CA HIS A 141 15.98 8.19 8.34
C HIS A 141 16.63 8.17 9.72
N ALA A 142 17.31 7.07 10.08
CA ALA A 142 17.99 6.91 11.36
C ALA A 142 19.47 7.32 11.26
N GLU A 143 19.74 8.60 10.98
CA GLU A 143 21.07 9.23 11.14
C GLU A 143 20.97 10.59 11.85
#